data_AF-S4RG59-F1
#
_entry.id   AF-S4RG59-F1
#
_cell.length_a   1.000
_cell.length_b   1.000
_cell.length_c   1.000
_cell.angle_alpha   90.00
_cell.angle_beta   90.00
_cell.angle_gamma   90.00
#
_symmetry.space_group_name_H-M   'P 1'
#
loop_
_entity.id
_entity.type
_entity.pdbx_description
1 polymer ?
#
loop_
_entity_poly.entity_id
_entity_poly.type
_entity_poly.pdbx_seq_one_letter_code
_entity_poly.pdbx_strand_id
1 'polypeptide(L)'
;DFYYHRVSRSQTAAIGGAAHLVNFRGSDTMAGVMLLRRYYGCPMAGHSIPAAEHSTVTAWGREREGAAFRHLLQQFPSGAVSVVSDSYDIFHACRELWGRELRTLVEERSLVGGQLLIRPDSGDPADTVLKVLNILGKAFGTVVNEKGYMVLPDCLRIIQGDGIDISSLKRV
;
A
#
# COMPACT_ATOMS: atom_id res chain seq x y z
N ASP A 1 -9.46 -4.57 -0.10
CA ASP A 1 -10.22 -5.08 1.05
C ASP A 1 -9.25 -5.75 2.01
N PHE A 2 -9.15 -5.22 3.23
CA PHE A 2 -8.23 -5.65 4.28
C PHE A 2 -8.95 -6.22 5.52
N TYR A 3 -10.27 -6.46 5.44
CA TYR A 3 -11.11 -6.60 6.64
C TYR A 3 -11.19 -8.02 7.22
N TYR A 4 -10.49 -9.02 6.65
CA TYR A 4 -10.57 -10.41 7.13
C TYR A 4 -10.40 -10.55 8.64
N HIS A 5 -9.43 -9.83 9.24
CA HIS A 5 -9.15 -9.88 10.67
C HIS A 5 -10.07 -9.01 11.54
N ARG A 6 -10.95 -8.20 10.92
CA ARG A 6 -11.84 -7.24 11.61
C ARG A 6 -13.30 -7.68 11.65
N VAL A 7 -13.65 -8.78 11.00
CA VAL A 7 -15.01 -9.31 11.00
C VAL A 7 -15.19 -10.41 12.04
N SER A 8 -16.43 -10.63 12.44
CA SER A 8 -16.77 -11.49 13.58
C SER A 8 -16.43 -12.97 13.37
N ARG A 9 -16.52 -13.48 12.14
CA ARG A 9 -16.30 -14.90 11.78
C ARG A 9 -15.87 -15.05 10.32
N SER A 10 -15.23 -16.17 9.98
CA SER A 10 -14.78 -16.47 8.61
C SER A 10 -15.90 -16.47 7.56
N GLN A 11 -17.12 -16.87 7.94
CA GLN A 11 -18.27 -16.82 7.03
C GLN A 11 -18.66 -15.38 6.67
N THR A 12 -18.59 -14.47 7.65
CA THR A 12 -18.78 -13.03 7.42
C THR A 12 -17.70 -12.48 6.51
N ALA A 13 -16.43 -12.89 6.70
CA ALA A 13 -15.32 -12.51 5.81
C ALA A 13 -15.58 -12.96 4.37
N ALA A 14 -16.07 -14.19 4.19
CA ALA A 14 -16.38 -14.74 2.87
C ALA A 14 -17.49 -13.94 2.16
N ILE A 15 -18.62 -13.71 2.84
CA ILE A 15 -19.77 -13.00 2.27
C ILE A 15 -19.42 -11.53 2.01
N GLY A 16 -18.79 -10.86 3.00
CA GLY A 16 -18.39 -9.46 2.88
C GLY A 16 -17.34 -9.24 1.79
N GLY A 17 -16.31 -10.09 1.75
CA GLY A 17 -15.28 -10.04 0.69
C GLY A 17 -15.87 -10.32 -0.69
N ALA A 18 -16.81 -11.27 -0.81
CA ALA A 18 -17.52 -11.51 -2.07
C ALA A 18 -18.36 -10.30 -2.51
N ALA A 19 -19.05 -9.63 -1.57
CA ALA A 19 -19.81 -8.43 -1.86
C ALA A 19 -18.92 -7.26 -2.30
N HIS A 20 -17.75 -7.08 -1.69
CA HIS A 20 -16.74 -6.10 -2.13
C HIS A 20 -16.28 -6.37 -3.57
N LEU A 21 -16.07 -7.65 -3.91
CA LEU A 21 -15.61 -8.08 -5.22
C LEU A 21 -16.65 -7.93 -6.35
N VAL A 22 -17.89 -7.54 -6.04
CA VAL A 22 -18.87 -7.11 -7.04
C VAL A 22 -18.45 -5.79 -7.70
N ASN A 23 -17.84 -4.89 -6.94
CA ASN A 23 -17.52 -3.53 -7.39
C ASN A 23 -16.02 -3.33 -7.64
N PHE A 24 -15.16 -4.11 -6.99
CA PHE A 24 -13.70 -3.93 -7.01
C PHE A 24 -12.97 -5.24 -7.26
N ARG A 25 -11.71 -5.18 -7.69
CA ARG A 25 -10.88 -6.37 -7.95
C ARG A 25 -9.73 -6.57 -6.97
N GLY A 26 -9.54 -5.68 -5.99
CA GLY A 26 -8.47 -5.76 -4.99
C GLY A 26 -8.96 -6.29 -3.64
N SER A 27 -8.46 -7.44 -3.18
CA SER A 27 -8.82 -8.03 -1.88
C SER A 27 -7.72 -8.95 -1.32
N ASP A 28 -7.41 -8.76 -0.04
CA ASP A 28 -6.61 -9.69 0.78
C ASP A 28 -7.50 -10.69 1.55
N THR A 29 -8.83 -10.54 1.44
CA THR A 29 -9.82 -11.43 2.06
C THR A 29 -10.06 -12.64 1.16
N MET A 30 -9.12 -13.58 1.15
CA MET A 30 -9.15 -14.78 0.28
C MET A 30 -10.46 -15.58 0.37
N ALA A 31 -11.13 -15.59 1.53
CA ALA A 31 -12.41 -16.28 1.69
C ALA A 31 -13.51 -15.77 0.73
N GLY A 32 -13.51 -14.48 0.36
CA GLY A 32 -14.46 -13.94 -0.61
C GLY A 32 -14.24 -14.49 -2.02
N VAL A 33 -12.97 -14.58 -2.44
CA VAL A 33 -12.58 -15.19 -3.73
C VAL A 33 -12.99 -16.67 -3.76
N MET A 34 -12.75 -17.40 -2.67
CA MET A 34 -13.13 -18.81 -2.56
C MET A 34 -14.65 -19.02 -2.61
N LEU A 35 -15.42 -18.14 -1.99
CA LEU A 35 -16.88 -18.18 -2.05
C LEU A 35 -17.37 -17.98 -3.49
N LEU A 36 -16.90 -16.93 -4.18
CA LEU A 36 -17.30 -16.65 -5.56
C LEU A 36 -16.88 -17.75 -6.53
N ARG A 37 -15.71 -18.36 -6.33
CA ARG A 37 -15.27 -19.52 -7.10
C ARG A 37 -16.20 -20.71 -6.93
N ARG A 38 -16.61 -21.00 -5.69
CA ARG A 38 -17.43 -22.18 -5.37
C ARG A 38 -18.90 -22.02 -5.77
N TYR A 39 -19.50 -20.86 -5.50
CA TYR A 39 -20.95 -20.68 -5.61
C TYR A 39 -21.39 -19.88 -6.83
N TYR A 40 -20.50 -19.08 -7.42
CA TYR A 40 -20.81 -18.22 -8.58
C TYR A 40 -20.00 -18.59 -9.83
N GLY A 41 -19.15 -19.62 -9.75
CA GLY A 41 -18.36 -20.09 -10.89
C GLY A 41 -17.31 -19.09 -11.40
N CYS A 42 -16.91 -18.11 -10.59
CA CYS A 42 -15.88 -17.12 -10.97
C CYS A 42 -14.49 -17.62 -10.55
N PRO A 43 -13.61 -18.07 -11.47
CA PRO A 43 -12.36 -18.74 -11.09
C PRO A 43 -11.40 -17.86 -10.29
N MET A 44 -11.35 -16.55 -10.62
CA MET A 44 -10.50 -15.56 -9.94
C MET A 44 -11.19 -14.20 -9.94
N ALA A 45 -11.91 -13.90 -8.85
CA ALA A 45 -12.65 -12.64 -8.71
C ALA A 45 -11.80 -11.47 -8.18
N GLY A 46 -10.69 -11.76 -7.50
CA GLY A 46 -9.88 -10.77 -6.80
C GLY A 46 -8.39 -11.02 -6.92
N HIS A 47 -7.62 -9.94 -6.84
CA HIS A 47 -6.17 -9.90 -6.91
C HIS A 47 -5.59 -9.15 -5.72
N SER A 48 -4.31 -9.40 -5.45
CA SER A 48 -3.52 -8.68 -4.47
C SER A 48 -2.09 -8.51 -4.99
N ILE A 49 -1.26 -7.79 -4.24
CA ILE A 49 0.15 -7.54 -4.49
C ILE A 49 0.95 -7.93 -3.26
N PRO A 50 2.24 -8.26 -3.39
CA PRO A 50 3.13 -8.38 -2.24
C PRO A 50 3.05 -7.14 -1.35
N ALA A 51 2.86 -7.35 -0.05
CA ALA A 51 2.75 -6.27 0.93
C ALA A 51 3.48 -6.65 2.22
N ALA A 52 4.20 -5.69 2.80
CA ALA A 52 4.78 -5.81 4.12
C ALA A 52 3.75 -5.52 5.20
N GLU A 53 3.95 -6.13 6.37
CA GLU A 53 3.27 -5.77 7.61
C GLU A 53 4.28 -5.37 8.68
N HIS A 54 3.79 -4.80 9.78
CA HIS A 54 4.63 -4.31 10.87
C HIS A 54 5.64 -5.35 11.37
N SER A 55 5.23 -6.63 11.51
CA SER A 55 6.12 -7.69 11.97
C SER A 55 7.34 -7.87 11.05
N THR A 56 7.14 -7.84 9.73
CA THR A 56 8.19 -8.06 8.72
C THR A 56 9.22 -6.92 8.68
N VAL A 57 8.83 -5.71 9.10
CA VAL A 57 9.73 -4.55 9.23
C VAL A 57 10.40 -4.55 10.61
N THR A 58 9.60 -4.60 11.68
CA THR A 58 10.07 -4.47 13.06
C THR A 58 10.95 -5.62 13.52
N ALA A 59 10.85 -6.81 12.93
CA ALA A 59 11.75 -7.94 13.20
C ALA A 59 13.24 -7.63 12.90
N TRP A 60 13.53 -6.63 12.06
CA TRP A 60 14.90 -6.17 11.81
C TRP A 60 15.43 -5.25 12.91
N GLY A 61 14.55 -4.69 13.74
CA GLY A 61 14.88 -3.68 14.74
C GLY A 61 14.97 -2.27 14.15
N ARG A 62 14.74 -1.25 15.01
CA ARG A 62 14.59 0.15 14.60
C ARG A 62 15.75 0.70 13.78
N GLU A 63 16.98 0.38 14.18
CA GLU A 63 18.19 0.85 13.50
C GLU A 63 18.35 0.28 12.07
N ARG A 64 17.60 -0.77 11.73
CA ARG A 64 17.68 -1.48 10.45
C ARG A 64 16.38 -1.40 9.64
N GLU A 65 15.52 -0.41 9.90
CA GLU A 65 14.30 -0.18 9.11
C GLU A 65 14.62 0.01 7.61
N GLY A 66 15.61 0.84 7.27
CA GLY A 66 16.06 1.02 5.87
C GLY A 66 16.59 -0.27 5.24
N ALA A 67 17.23 -1.14 6.02
CA ALA A 67 17.69 -2.45 5.53
C ALA A 67 16.51 -3.41 5.27
N ALA A 68 15.47 -3.39 6.12
CA ALA A 68 14.25 -4.15 5.90
C ALA A 68 13.54 -3.71 4.60
N PHE A 69 13.44 -2.41 4.39
CA PHE A 69 12.87 -1.82 3.17
C PHE A 69 13.66 -2.21 1.91
N ARG A 70 15.00 -2.11 1.97
CA ARG A 70 15.88 -2.53 0.88
C ARG A 70 15.70 -4.02 0.56
N HIS A 71 15.66 -4.86 1.59
CA HIS A 71 15.46 -6.29 1.43
C HIS A 71 14.13 -6.59 0.70
N LEU A 72 13.04 -5.93 1.09
CA LEU A 72 11.74 -6.09 0.42
C LEU A 72 11.79 -5.70 -1.07
N LEU A 73 12.43 -4.57 -1.41
CA LEU A 73 12.58 -4.17 -2.81
C LEU A 73 13.42 -5.16 -3.64
N GLN A 74 14.40 -5.82 -3.02
CA GLN A 74 15.23 -6.84 -3.67
C GLN A 74 14.49 -8.18 -3.83
N GLN A 75 13.63 -8.56 -2.88
CA GLN A 75 12.82 -9.78 -2.99
C GLN A 75 11.74 -9.65 -4.07
N PHE A 76 11.21 -8.45 -4.27
CA PHE A 76 10.21 -8.16 -5.29
C PHE A 76 10.77 -7.16 -6.30
N PRO A 77 11.70 -7.54 -7.20
CA PRO A 77 12.40 -6.59 -8.08
C PRO A 77 11.50 -5.98 -9.17
N SER A 78 10.32 -6.55 -9.44
CA SER A 78 9.34 -6.04 -10.40
C SER A 78 7.93 -6.14 -9.83
N GLY A 79 6.95 -5.57 -10.54
CA GLY A 79 5.56 -5.51 -10.07
C GLY A 79 5.33 -4.51 -8.94
N ALA A 80 4.11 -4.42 -8.44
CA ALA A 80 3.79 -3.56 -7.31
C ALA A 80 4.18 -4.22 -5.98
N VAL A 81 4.75 -3.46 -5.05
CA VAL A 81 4.99 -3.89 -3.66
C VAL A 81 4.52 -2.80 -2.71
N SER A 82 3.72 -3.16 -1.72
CA SER A 82 3.30 -2.24 -0.66
C SER A 82 4.19 -2.39 0.57
N VAL A 83 4.65 -1.28 1.15
CA VAL A 83 5.48 -1.30 2.34
C VAL A 83 4.91 -0.37 3.40
N VAL A 84 4.48 -0.96 4.53
CA VAL A 84 4.10 -0.20 5.72
C VAL A 84 5.30 0.58 6.23
N SER A 85 5.15 1.90 6.33
CA SER A 85 6.28 2.81 6.50
C SER A 85 6.19 3.67 7.76
N ASP A 86 5.26 3.37 8.66
CA ASP A 86 5.01 4.09 9.90
C ASP A 86 5.31 3.25 11.16
N SER A 87 6.13 2.20 11.02
CA SER A 87 6.57 1.37 12.16
C SER A 87 7.24 2.19 13.27
N TYR A 88 7.88 3.30 12.90
CA TYR A 88 8.54 4.20 13.84
C TYR A 88 8.21 5.67 13.60
N ASP A 89 8.33 6.17 12.36
CA ASP A 89 7.97 7.54 11.96
C ASP A 89 7.80 7.60 10.42
N ILE A 90 6.56 7.75 9.97
CA ILE A 90 6.22 7.81 8.54
C ILE A 90 6.90 8.95 7.79
N PHE A 91 7.05 10.11 8.44
CA PHE A 91 7.62 11.29 7.79
C PHE A 91 9.13 11.15 7.67
N HIS A 92 9.79 10.57 8.67
CA HIS A 92 11.20 10.19 8.60
C HIS A 92 11.43 9.13 7.51
N ALA A 93 10.62 8.06 7.50
CA ALA A 93 10.72 7.00 6.50
C ALA A 93 10.57 7.56 5.06
N CYS A 94 9.60 8.43 4.83
CA CYS A 94 9.40 9.03 3.50
C CYS A 94 10.53 9.99 3.11
N ARG A 95 11.05 10.80 4.03
CA ARG A 95 12.07 11.81 3.73
C ARG A 95 13.47 11.23 3.64
N GLU A 96 13.88 10.46 4.63
CA GLU A 96 15.27 10.01 4.80
C GLU A 96 15.53 8.63 4.21
N LEU A 97 14.59 7.69 4.35
CA LEU A 97 14.77 6.32 3.86
C LEU A 97 14.36 6.23 2.39
N TRP A 98 13.08 6.46 2.07
CA TRP A 98 12.60 6.39 0.69
C TRP A 98 13.14 7.54 -0.17
N GLY A 99 13.04 8.77 0.32
CA GLY A 99 13.39 9.97 -0.44
C GLY A 99 14.88 10.23 -0.61
N ARG A 100 15.75 9.57 0.17
CA ARG A 100 17.21 9.77 0.11
C ARG A 100 17.98 8.45 0.02
N GLU A 101 17.93 7.59 1.04
CA GLU A 101 18.78 6.39 1.09
C GLU A 101 18.44 5.37 -0.01
N LEU A 102 17.15 5.10 -0.23
CA LEU A 102 16.66 4.05 -1.13
C LEU A 102 16.09 4.61 -2.44
N ARG A 103 16.21 5.93 -2.65
CA ARG A 103 15.63 6.62 -3.80
C ARG A 103 16.08 6.00 -5.13
N THR A 104 17.39 5.84 -5.30
CA THR A 104 17.97 5.25 -6.52
C THR A 104 17.43 3.85 -6.76
N LEU A 105 17.31 3.02 -5.72
CA LEU A 105 16.78 1.67 -5.84
C LEU A 105 15.30 1.67 -6.29
N VAL A 106 14.49 2.60 -5.79
CA VAL A 106 13.09 2.76 -6.24
C VAL A 106 13.01 3.15 -7.71
N GLU A 107 13.85 4.11 -8.14
CA GLU A 107 13.93 4.56 -9.53
C GLU A 107 14.43 3.44 -10.47
N GLU A 108 15.49 2.73 -10.11
CA GLU A 108 16.03 1.60 -10.87
C GLU A 108 15.01 0.46 -11.02
N ARG A 109 14.30 0.13 -9.93
CA ARG A 109 13.24 -0.88 -9.93
C ARG A 109 12.12 -0.52 -10.91
N SER A 110 11.84 0.77 -11.09
CA SER A 110 10.85 1.23 -12.07
C SER A 110 11.21 0.89 -13.51
N LEU A 111 12.50 0.83 -13.84
CA LEU A 111 12.98 0.52 -15.19
C LEU A 111 12.66 -0.94 -15.59
N VAL A 112 12.46 -1.81 -14.60
CA VAL A 112 12.08 -3.23 -14.79
C VAL A 112 10.61 -3.49 -14.42
N GLY A 113 9.78 -2.45 -14.43
CA GLY A 113 8.33 -2.56 -14.20
C GLY A 113 7.94 -2.70 -12.72
N GLY A 114 8.77 -2.23 -11.79
CA GLY A 114 8.45 -2.16 -10.38
C GLY A 114 7.75 -0.87 -9.97
N GLN A 115 6.76 -0.96 -9.08
CA GLN A 115 6.16 0.17 -8.40
C GLN A 115 6.17 0.00 -6.88
N LEU A 116 6.54 1.03 -6.14
CA LEU A 116 6.47 1.06 -4.66
C LEU A 116 5.18 1.75 -4.21
N LEU A 117 4.42 1.09 -3.34
CA LEU A 117 3.25 1.66 -2.67
C LEU A 117 3.58 1.91 -1.20
N ILE A 118 3.84 3.18 -0.84
CA ILE A 118 4.11 3.58 0.54
C ILE A 118 2.79 3.54 1.32
N ARG A 119 2.77 2.81 2.44
CA ARG A 119 1.57 2.61 3.26
C ARG A 119 1.73 3.26 4.64
N PRO A 120 1.15 4.46 4.88
CA PRO A 120 0.81 4.91 6.23
C PRO A 120 -0.31 4.04 6.82
N ASP A 121 -0.23 3.74 8.12
CA ASP A 121 -1.18 2.87 8.84
C ASP A 121 -1.56 3.46 10.22
N SER A 122 -1.35 4.77 10.42
CA SER A 122 -1.68 5.49 11.65
C SER A 122 -1.86 7.00 11.43
N GLY A 123 -2.56 7.66 12.36
CA GLY A 123 -2.82 9.10 12.36
C GLY A 123 -4.14 9.49 11.68
N ASP A 124 -4.37 10.80 11.48
CA ASP A 124 -5.53 11.26 10.69
C ASP A 124 -5.29 10.98 9.20
N PRO A 125 -6.17 10.22 8.51
CA PRO A 125 -5.91 9.79 7.14
C PRO A 125 -5.68 10.95 6.17
N ALA A 126 -6.45 12.04 6.26
CA ALA A 126 -6.35 13.15 5.32
C ALA A 126 -5.07 13.95 5.55
N ASP A 127 -4.76 14.26 6.82
CA ASP A 127 -3.57 15.02 7.16
C ASP A 127 -2.29 14.22 6.89
N THR A 128 -2.28 12.92 7.21
CA THR A 128 -1.13 12.04 6.98
C THR A 128 -0.87 11.89 5.49
N VAL A 129 -1.88 11.57 4.68
CA VAL A 129 -1.74 11.42 3.22
C VAL A 129 -1.22 12.72 2.59
N LEU A 130 -1.79 13.87 2.95
CA LEU A 130 -1.35 15.17 2.43
C LEU A 130 0.11 15.46 2.77
N LYS A 131 0.54 15.21 4.01
CA LYS A 131 1.93 15.43 4.44
C LYS A 131 2.88 14.48 3.72
N VAL A 132 2.53 13.20 3.58
CA VAL A 132 3.33 12.21 2.86
C VAL A 132 3.48 12.58 1.39
N LEU A 133 2.38 12.97 0.71
CA LEU A 133 2.42 13.45 -0.68
C LEU A 133 3.40 14.63 -0.85
N ASN A 134 3.34 15.61 0.06
CA ASN A 134 4.23 16.76 0.01
C ASN A 134 5.71 16.40 0.24
N ILE A 135 6.01 15.47 1.15
CA ILE A 135 7.37 14.99 1.40
C ILE A 135 7.91 14.25 0.18
N LEU A 136 7.12 13.32 -0.37
CA LEU A 136 7.52 12.53 -1.52
C LEU A 136 7.66 13.40 -2.78
N GLY A 137 6.76 14.36 -2.97
CA GLY A 137 6.85 15.32 -4.08
C GLY A 137 8.10 16.19 -4.03
N LYS A 138 8.58 16.54 -2.82
CA LYS A 138 9.88 17.24 -2.65
C LYS A 138 11.08 16.32 -2.92
N ALA A 139 10.99 15.04 -2.58
CA ALA A 139 12.09 14.10 -2.69
C ALA A 139 12.27 13.50 -4.10
N PHE A 140 11.16 13.14 -4.74
CA PHE A 140 11.12 12.50 -6.06
C PHE A 140 10.74 13.45 -7.20
N GLY A 141 10.25 14.65 -6.88
CA GLY A 141 9.63 15.54 -7.85
C GLY A 141 8.17 15.19 -8.11
N THR A 142 7.52 16.01 -8.93
CA THR A 142 6.15 15.80 -9.41
C THR A 142 6.01 16.30 -10.85
N VAL A 143 5.00 15.81 -11.55
CA VAL A 143 4.53 16.39 -12.82
C VAL A 143 3.14 16.97 -12.62
N VAL A 144 2.79 18.02 -13.36
CA VAL A 144 1.42 18.56 -13.37
C VAL A 144 0.70 17.97 -14.57
N ASN A 145 -0.43 17.31 -14.33
CA ASN A 145 -1.23 16.74 -15.42
C ASN A 145 -2.04 17.83 -16.16
N GLU A 146 -2.68 17.46 -17.27
CA GLU A 146 -3.48 18.39 -18.10
C GLU A 146 -4.64 19.07 -17.35
N LYS A 147 -5.07 18.51 -16.20
CA LYS A 147 -6.12 19.06 -15.35
C LYS A 147 -5.57 19.97 -14.23
N GLY A 148 -4.26 20.20 -14.19
CA GLY A 148 -3.61 21.06 -13.19
C GLY A 148 -3.27 20.38 -11.86
N TYR A 149 -3.38 19.05 -11.75
CA TYR A 149 -3.05 18.33 -10.51
C TYR A 149 -1.60 17.86 -10.50
N MET A 150 -0.97 17.93 -9.33
CA MET A 150 0.34 17.33 -9.08
C MET A 150 0.26 15.81 -9.03
N VAL A 151 1.16 15.13 -9.71
CA VAL A 151 1.23 13.67 -9.82
C VAL A 151 2.65 13.22 -9.50
N LEU A 152 2.77 12.20 -8.63
CA LEU A 152 4.05 11.57 -8.32
C LEU A 152 4.57 10.76 -9.52
N PRO A 153 5.90 10.60 -9.65
CA PRO A 153 6.49 9.72 -10.67
C PRO A 153 5.91 8.30 -10.61
N ASP A 154 5.82 7.62 -11.76
CA ASP A 154 5.15 6.31 -11.88
C ASP A 154 5.75 5.21 -11.01
N CYS A 155 7.00 5.35 -10.59
CA CYS A 155 7.69 4.43 -9.72
C CYS A 155 7.12 4.36 -8.29
N LEU A 156 6.36 5.38 -7.85
CA LEU A 156 5.80 5.41 -6.50
C LEU A 156 4.34 5.86 -6.42
N ARG A 157 3.60 5.27 -5.47
CA ARG A 157 2.22 5.61 -5.10
C ARG A 157 2.06 5.50 -3.59
N ILE A 158 0.91 5.94 -3.08
CA ILE A 158 0.52 5.81 -1.68
C ILE A 158 -0.72 4.91 -1.59
N ILE A 159 -0.80 4.08 -0.56
CA ILE A 159 -1.99 3.34 -0.19
C ILE A 159 -2.35 3.66 1.26
N GLN A 160 -3.49 4.29 1.50
CA GLN A 160 -4.01 4.56 2.85
C GLN A 160 -4.97 3.43 3.22
N GLY A 161 -4.62 2.64 4.24
CA GLY A 161 -5.42 1.51 4.73
C GLY A 161 -6.06 1.75 6.10
N ASP A 162 -5.46 2.62 6.92
CA ASP A 162 -5.93 2.91 8.27
C ASP A 162 -7.03 3.98 8.28
N GLY A 163 -7.99 3.85 9.21
CA GLY A 163 -9.05 4.85 9.41
C GLY A 163 -9.99 5.08 8.21
N ILE A 164 -10.03 4.17 7.22
CA ILE A 164 -10.87 4.32 6.02
C ILE A 164 -12.28 3.77 6.24
N ASP A 165 -13.25 4.66 6.07
CA ASP A 165 -14.67 4.40 5.90
C ASP A 165 -15.25 5.32 4.81
N ILE A 166 -16.57 5.28 4.58
CA ILE A 166 -17.22 6.10 3.53
C ILE A 166 -17.09 7.60 3.79
N SER A 167 -17.03 8.02 5.05
CA SER A 167 -16.93 9.41 5.45
C SER A 167 -15.50 9.91 5.33
N SER A 168 -14.52 9.16 5.84
CA SER A 168 -13.11 9.54 5.74
C SER A 168 -12.60 9.48 4.30
N LEU A 169 -13.10 8.56 3.47
CA LEU A 169 -12.77 8.50 2.04
C LEU A 169 -13.17 9.78 1.28
N LYS A 170 -14.23 10.48 1.70
CA LYS A 170 -14.62 11.75 1.08
C LYS A 170 -13.75 12.93 1.51
N ARG A 171 -13.09 12.80 2.67
CA ARG A 171 -12.27 13.84 3.26
C ARG A 171 -10.82 13.78 2.74
N VAL A 172 -10.31 12.58 2.50
CA VAL A 172 -9.01 12.32 1.84
C VAL A 172 -9.09 12.69 0.37
#